data_AF-A0A0T7FGD0-F1
#
_entry.id   AF-A0A0T7FGD0-F1
#
_cell.length_a   1.000
_cell.length_b   1.000
_cell.length_c   1.000
_cell.angle_alpha   90.00
_cell.angle_beta   90.00
_cell.angle_gamma   90.00
#
_symmetry.space_group_name_H-M   'P 1'
#
loop_
_entity.id
_entity.type
_entity.pdbx_description
1 polymer ?
#
loop_
_entity_poly.entity_id
_entity_poly.type
_entity_poly.pdbx_seq_one_letter_code
_entity_poly.pdbx_strand_id
1 'polypeptide(L)'
;MCFSRILTAAFATSTVGALALGAAMFKPDPVSAERGLDAPPQVFSAGNRDHILLSGHSLTDQPYPDHLEGIARQEGIAVSWRLENVIGSSIQQRTAGGLVRLTDEPYNVLIITEQHRVLDALMWSETVRYLHGYHHAFTTANPAGITYFYTPWISLSSLADPHPWIEYERLALPVWRCVVNRVNDKIGAAGRKSHIRFIPTSLALAELVARLASDPAFGGFEDWNAADRLKAIFSDEVHLTELGSYYVAAVSFSAIYGVDIRQQRPPALLDARQADALRLFAADFMQRYRETKMNEARDCKAPVSLAFASHYANYVARAYPREGSYLITELLRIRNIVRFTWRFRKGLE
;
A
#
# COMPACT_ATOMS: atom_id res chain seq x y z
N MET A 1 -42.22 -73.20 -9.09
CA MET A 1 -42.87 -71.99 -8.55
C MET A 1 -42.55 -70.86 -9.53
N CYS A 2 -43.37 -70.77 -10.58
CA CYS A 2 -44.43 -69.76 -10.77
C CYS A 2 -43.83 -68.40 -11.16
N PHE A 3 -43.83 -68.11 -12.47
CA PHE A 3 -44.71 -67.14 -13.17
C PHE A 3 -44.22 -65.69 -13.00
N SER A 4 -44.20 -64.78 -13.98
CA SER A 4 -44.45 -64.73 -15.43
C SER A 4 -44.08 -63.28 -15.82
N ARG A 5 -43.34 -63.03 -16.91
CA ARG A 5 -43.87 -62.49 -18.20
C ARG A 5 -44.55 -61.11 -18.07
N ILE A 6 -44.17 -60.07 -18.82
CA ILE A 6 -44.58 -59.72 -20.21
C ILE A 6 -44.24 -58.21 -20.34
N LEU A 7 -43.91 -57.54 -21.45
CA LEU A 7 -43.59 -57.86 -22.85
C LEU A 7 -43.40 -56.48 -23.54
N THR A 8 -42.64 -56.44 -24.65
CA THR A 8 -42.81 -55.53 -25.83
C THR A 8 -42.60 -54.00 -25.69
N ALA A 9 -42.12 -53.24 -26.66
CA ALA A 9 -41.82 -53.46 -28.08
C ALA A 9 -40.78 -52.42 -28.59
N ALA A 10 -40.10 -52.78 -29.67
CA ALA A 10 -39.24 -51.91 -30.48
C ALA A 10 -40.06 -51.22 -31.60
N PHE A 11 -39.67 -49.99 -31.99
CA PHE A 11 -39.81 -49.37 -33.34
C PHE A 11 -38.90 -48.11 -33.31
N ALA A 12 -37.77 -48.06 -34.02
CA ALA A 12 -37.57 -47.81 -35.45
C ALA A 12 -37.79 -46.34 -35.90
N THR A 13 -36.72 -45.80 -36.49
CA THR A 13 -36.67 -44.84 -37.63
C THR A 13 -37.11 -43.38 -37.42
N SER A 14 -36.13 -42.47 -37.58
CA SER A 14 -36.03 -41.55 -38.74
C SER A 14 -35.52 -40.15 -38.37
N THR A 15 -34.48 -39.78 -39.11
CA THR A 15 -33.92 -38.45 -39.33
C THR A 15 -34.95 -37.39 -39.70
N VAL A 16 -34.86 -36.21 -39.08
CA VAL A 16 -35.24 -34.92 -39.68
C VAL A 16 -34.16 -33.90 -39.33
N GLY A 17 -33.49 -33.38 -40.36
CA GLY A 17 -32.67 -32.19 -40.24
C GLY A 17 -33.54 -30.94 -40.18
N ALA A 18 -33.10 -29.94 -39.42
CA ALA A 18 -33.60 -28.57 -39.52
C ALA A 18 -32.41 -27.61 -39.51
N LEU A 19 -32.32 -26.84 -40.59
CA LEU A 19 -31.41 -25.74 -40.82
C LEU A 19 -31.78 -24.52 -39.95
N ALA A 20 -30.72 -23.89 -39.44
CA ALA A 20 -30.49 -22.46 -39.20
C ALA A 20 -31.64 -21.53 -38.74
N LEU A 21 -31.43 -20.88 -37.60
CA LEU A 21 -31.61 -19.43 -37.48
C LEU A 21 -30.60 -18.86 -36.49
N GLY A 22 -29.78 -17.93 -37.00
CA GLY A 22 -28.75 -17.24 -36.25
C GLY A 22 -29.36 -16.30 -35.20
N ALA A 23 -28.95 -16.47 -33.96
CA ALA A 23 -28.95 -15.42 -32.96
C ALA A 23 -27.49 -15.14 -32.62
N ALA A 24 -26.95 -14.05 -33.17
CA ALA A 24 -25.71 -13.46 -32.69
C ALA A 24 -25.95 -12.98 -31.26
N MET A 25 -25.72 -13.86 -30.29
CA MET A 25 -25.59 -13.46 -28.90
C MET A 25 -24.29 -12.67 -28.79
N PHE A 26 -24.42 -11.35 -28.66
CA PHE A 26 -23.39 -10.50 -28.08
C PHE A 26 -23.01 -11.09 -26.71
N LYS A 27 -21.93 -11.88 -26.67
CA LYS A 27 -21.17 -12.04 -25.44
C LYS A 27 -20.54 -10.69 -25.16
N PRO A 28 -20.88 -10.00 -24.05
CA PRO A 28 -20.02 -8.92 -23.61
C PRO A 28 -18.65 -9.54 -23.34
N ASP A 29 -17.63 -9.01 -24.02
CA ASP A 29 -16.25 -9.36 -23.72
C ASP A 29 -16.03 -9.21 -22.20
N PRO A 30 -15.38 -10.18 -21.54
CA PRO A 30 -14.93 -9.96 -20.17
C PRO A 30 -13.92 -8.82 -20.21
N VAL A 31 -14.36 -7.64 -19.80
CA VAL A 31 -13.53 -6.45 -19.58
C VAL A 31 -12.33 -6.90 -18.74
N SER A 32 -11.16 -6.89 -19.37
CA SER A 32 -9.88 -7.22 -18.75
C SER A 32 -9.58 -6.20 -17.65
N ALA A 33 -9.86 -6.55 -16.40
CA ALA A 33 -9.70 -5.70 -15.23
C ALA A 33 -8.35 -5.89 -14.48
N GLU A 34 -7.31 -6.45 -15.13
CA GLU A 34 -6.05 -6.79 -14.41
C GLU A 34 -4.81 -5.97 -14.81
N ARG A 35 -4.90 -4.98 -15.70
CA ARG A 35 -3.68 -4.53 -16.42
C ARG A 35 -2.85 -3.37 -15.84
N GLY A 36 -2.86 -3.11 -14.53
CA GLY A 36 -1.99 -2.04 -14.01
C GLY A 36 -1.53 -2.09 -12.56
N LEU A 37 -1.65 -3.24 -11.89
CA LEU A 37 -0.89 -3.50 -10.66
C LEU A 37 0.45 -4.20 -10.95
N ASP A 38 0.62 -4.77 -12.15
CA ASP A 38 1.77 -5.58 -12.57
C ASP A 38 2.65 -4.90 -13.62
N ALA A 39 2.53 -3.58 -13.82
CA ALA A 39 3.40 -2.90 -14.75
C ALA A 39 4.86 -3.07 -14.27
N PRO A 40 5.76 -3.64 -15.10
CA PRO A 40 7.14 -3.83 -14.70
C PRO A 40 7.74 -2.48 -14.26
N PRO A 41 8.71 -2.50 -13.33
CA PRO A 41 9.48 -1.32 -12.99
C PRO A 41 9.98 -0.63 -14.27
N GLN A 42 10.12 0.69 -14.23
CA GLN A 42 10.63 1.43 -15.39
C GLN A 42 11.96 0.80 -15.84
N VAL A 43 12.23 0.67 -17.13
CA VAL A 43 13.56 0.22 -17.57
C VAL A 43 14.48 1.43 -17.51
N PHE A 44 15.51 1.38 -16.66
CA PHE A 44 16.44 2.50 -16.47
C PHE A 44 17.41 2.60 -17.65
N SER A 45 17.55 3.81 -18.16
CA SER A 45 18.71 4.23 -18.93
C SER A 45 19.53 5.17 -18.05
N ALA A 46 20.84 4.92 -17.93
CA ALA A 46 21.76 5.87 -17.33
C ALA A 46 21.59 7.24 -18.01
N GLY A 47 21.33 8.29 -17.23
CA GLY A 47 21.04 9.64 -17.71
C GLY A 47 19.61 10.16 -17.47
N ASN A 48 18.68 9.33 -16.98
CA ASN A 48 17.37 9.84 -16.55
C ASN A 48 17.51 10.78 -15.34
N ARG A 49 16.88 11.95 -15.45
CA ARG A 49 16.67 12.88 -14.33
C ARG A 49 15.23 12.73 -13.87
N ASP A 50 15.05 12.35 -12.61
CA ASP A 50 13.73 12.31 -11.99
C ASP A 50 13.52 13.50 -11.08
N HIS A 51 12.35 14.10 -11.23
CA HIS A 51 11.87 15.20 -10.41
C HIS A 51 10.68 14.65 -9.62
N ILE A 52 10.93 14.35 -8.35
CA ILE A 52 9.94 13.74 -7.46
C ILE A 52 9.18 14.82 -6.71
N LEU A 53 7.85 14.81 -6.83
CA LEU A 53 6.97 15.51 -5.92
C LEU A 53 6.57 14.57 -4.78
N LEU A 54 6.92 14.89 -3.55
CA LEU A 54 6.48 14.18 -2.36
C LEU A 54 5.33 14.96 -1.71
N SER A 55 4.12 14.42 -1.75
CA SER A 55 2.95 14.99 -1.06
C SER A 55 2.64 14.17 0.19
N GLY A 56 3.06 14.67 1.36
CA GLY A 56 3.00 13.89 2.58
C GLY A 56 3.06 14.71 3.87
N HIS A 57 3.49 14.07 4.94
CA HIS A 57 3.57 14.65 6.27
C HIS A 57 4.85 14.16 6.96
N SER A 58 4.91 14.23 8.30
CA SER A 58 6.07 13.84 9.09
C SER A 58 6.61 12.41 8.85
N LEU A 59 5.85 11.49 8.23
CA LEU A 59 6.31 10.12 7.93
C LEU A 59 7.05 10.00 6.59
N THR A 60 7.07 11.08 5.81
CA THR A 60 7.76 11.21 4.52
C THR A 60 8.69 12.42 4.51
N ASP A 61 8.93 13.02 5.67
CA ASP A 61 9.79 14.18 5.85
C ASP A 61 11.27 13.77 5.84
N GLN A 62 12.18 14.75 5.90
CA GLN A 62 13.60 14.46 6.10
C GLN A 62 13.80 13.58 7.34
N PRO A 63 14.68 12.57 7.25
CA PRO A 63 15.69 12.34 6.20
C PRO A 63 15.25 11.37 5.06
N TYR A 64 13.99 10.93 5.00
CA TYR A 64 13.53 9.96 3.99
C TYR A 64 13.89 10.30 2.53
N PRO A 65 13.57 11.51 2.01
CA PRO A 65 13.88 11.83 0.62
C PRO A 65 15.38 11.96 0.36
N ASP A 66 16.18 12.36 1.36
CA ASP A 66 17.64 12.44 1.25
C ASP A 66 18.26 11.04 1.08
N HIS A 67 17.78 10.05 1.84
CA HIS A 67 18.19 8.66 1.69
C HIS A 67 17.76 8.09 0.32
N LEU A 68 16.55 8.40 -0.14
CA LEU A 68 16.07 7.96 -1.46
C LEU A 68 16.96 8.51 -2.59
N GLU A 69 17.33 9.79 -2.52
CA GLU A 69 18.25 10.43 -3.46
C GLU A 69 19.64 9.79 -3.40
N GLY A 70 20.17 9.55 -2.19
CA GLY A 70 21.49 8.95 -1.99
C GLY A 70 21.59 7.53 -2.56
N ILE A 71 20.54 6.72 -2.39
CA ILE A 71 20.43 5.37 -2.97
C ILE A 71 20.37 5.45 -4.50
N ALA A 72 19.58 6.37 -5.05
CA ALA A 72 19.46 6.56 -6.50
C ALA A 72 20.77 7.01 -7.16
N ARG A 73 21.52 7.88 -6.49
CA ARG A 73 22.80 8.38 -6.97
C ARG A 73 23.85 7.27 -7.14
N GLN A 74 23.81 6.24 -6.28
CA GLN A 74 24.72 5.09 -6.41
C GLN A 74 24.46 4.26 -7.68
N GLU A 75 23.24 4.31 -8.22
CA GLU A 75 22.87 3.67 -9.49
C GLU A 75 22.98 4.62 -10.70
N GLY A 76 23.57 5.80 -10.52
CA GLY A 76 23.68 6.82 -11.57
C GLY A 76 22.34 7.45 -11.97
N ILE A 77 21.31 7.33 -11.12
CA ILE A 77 20.01 7.97 -11.32
C ILE A 77 20.06 9.35 -10.65
N ALA A 78 19.88 10.40 -11.43
CA ALA A 78 19.84 11.76 -10.91
C ALA A 78 18.42 12.06 -10.40
N VAL A 79 18.26 12.09 -9.08
CA VAL A 79 16.99 12.45 -8.43
C VAL A 79 17.09 13.87 -7.91
N SER A 80 16.04 14.65 -8.14
CA SER A 80 15.73 15.85 -7.37
C SER A 80 14.33 15.70 -6.81
N TRP A 81 14.07 16.34 -5.67
CA TRP A 81 12.78 16.18 -5.02
C TRP A 81 12.28 17.48 -4.42
N ARG A 82 10.96 17.58 -4.31
CA ARG A 82 10.28 18.64 -3.57
C ARG A 82 9.25 18.04 -2.65
N LEU A 83 9.19 18.57 -1.44
CA LEU A 83 8.25 18.13 -0.43
C LEU A 83 7.11 19.15 -0.24
N GLU A 84 5.87 18.69 -0.44
CA GLU A 84 4.63 19.30 0.03
C GLU A 84 4.26 18.64 1.37
N ASN A 85 4.78 19.20 2.48
CA ASN A 85 4.60 18.68 3.83
C ASN A 85 3.64 19.57 4.63
N VAL A 86 2.61 18.94 5.22
CA VAL A 86 1.83 19.53 6.31
C VAL A 86 1.72 18.48 7.41
N ILE A 87 2.18 18.82 8.63
CA ILE A 87 2.25 17.88 9.76
C ILE A 87 0.87 17.26 10.03
N GLY A 88 0.83 15.92 10.13
CA GLY A 88 -0.38 15.14 10.45
C GLY A 88 -1.51 15.23 9.42
N SER A 89 -1.27 15.86 8.26
CA SER A 89 -2.32 16.17 7.31
C SER A 89 -2.80 14.95 6.51
N SER A 90 -4.06 15.01 6.08
CA SER A 90 -4.59 14.12 5.05
C SER A 90 -4.27 14.62 3.64
N ILE A 91 -4.47 13.76 2.64
CA ILE A 91 -4.37 14.16 1.22
C ILE A 91 -5.32 15.32 0.94
N GLN A 92 -6.55 15.27 1.46
CA GLN A 92 -7.51 16.38 1.33
C GLN A 92 -6.93 17.71 1.78
N GLN A 93 -6.34 17.75 2.97
CA GLN A 93 -5.85 19.00 3.55
C GLN A 93 -4.69 19.59 2.74
N ARG A 94 -3.81 18.75 2.21
CA ARG A 94 -2.67 19.21 1.38
C ARG A 94 -3.08 19.62 -0.02
N THR A 95 -4.06 18.94 -0.60
CA THR A 95 -4.38 19.07 -2.02
C THR A 95 -5.61 19.94 -2.30
N ALA A 96 -6.26 20.48 -1.25
CA ALA A 96 -7.41 21.37 -1.40
C ALA A 96 -7.11 22.63 -2.24
N GLY A 97 -5.86 23.09 -2.28
CA GLY A 97 -5.40 24.20 -3.10
C GLY A 97 -5.05 23.84 -4.55
N GLY A 98 -5.19 22.57 -4.95
CA GLY A 98 -4.75 22.07 -6.25
C GLY A 98 -3.26 21.72 -6.29
N LEU A 99 -2.77 21.35 -7.48
CA LEU A 99 -1.35 21.10 -7.68
C LEU A 99 -0.55 22.40 -7.62
N VAL A 100 0.47 22.42 -6.77
CA VAL A 100 1.39 23.55 -6.74
C VAL A 100 2.44 23.36 -7.82
N ARG A 101 2.33 24.10 -8.92
CA ARG A 101 3.37 24.12 -9.97
C ARG A 101 4.47 25.10 -9.55
N LEU A 102 5.49 24.57 -8.89
CA LEU A 102 6.57 25.38 -8.29
C LEU A 102 7.81 25.55 -9.19
N THR A 103 7.90 24.80 -10.28
CA THR A 103 9.04 24.80 -11.21
C THR A 103 8.60 24.79 -12.67
N ASP A 104 9.46 25.28 -13.56
CA ASP A 104 9.25 25.22 -15.01
C ASP A 104 9.37 23.78 -15.55
N GLU A 105 10.24 22.97 -14.95
CA GLU A 105 10.37 21.53 -15.24
C GLU A 105 9.26 20.73 -14.56
N PRO A 106 8.54 19.86 -15.28
CA PRO A 106 7.47 19.06 -14.71
C PRO A 106 8.02 17.92 -13.84
N TYR A 107 7.40 17.67 -12.69
CA TYR A 107 7.61 16.46 -11.92
C TYR A 107 7.21 15.22 -12.74
N ASN A 108 8.00 14.15 -12.66
CA ASN A 108 7.73 12.89 -13.37
C ASN A 108 7.41 11.72 -12.42
N VAL A 109 7.69 11.87 -11.12
CA VAL A 109 7.25 10.95 -10.08
C VAL A 109 6.47 11.72 -9.02
N LEU A 110 5.29 11.22 -8.65
CA LEU A 110 4.54 11.68 -7.49
C LEU A 110 4.55 10.57 -6.44
N ILE A 111 5.13 10.83 -5.28
CA ILE A 111 4.97 9.99 -4.09
C ILE A 111 3.95 10.67 -3.19
N ILE A 112 2.84 9.99 -2.90
CA ILE A 112 1.75 10.53 -2.10
C ILE A 112 1.34 9.56 -1.01
N THR A 113 1.12 10.06 0.20
CA THR A 113 0.67 9.25 1.35
C THR A 113 -0.60 9.82 1.98
N GLU A 114 -1.33 9.03 2.76
CA GLU A 114 -2.50 9.47 3.51
C GLU A 114 -2.18 9.54 5.01
N GLN A 115 -3.02 10.23 5.80
CA GLN A 115 -2.97 10.16 7.26
C GLN A 115 -3.01 8.70 7.75
N HIS A 116 -2.25 8.41 8.81
CA HIS A 116 -1.88 7.05 9.19
C HIS A 116 -2.95 6.19 9.89
N ARG A 117 -4.16 6.70 10.14
CA ARG A 117 -5.24 5.94 10.78
C ARG A 117 -6.29 5.57 9.76
N VAL A 118 -6.17 4.38 9.16
CA VAL A 118 -6.90 4.02 7.93
C VAL A 118 -8.41 4.30 7.96
N LEU A 119 -9.16 3.82 8.96
CA LEU A 119 -10.62 4.03 8.95
C LEU A 119 -11.02 5.46 9.30
N ASP A 120 -10.25 6.15 10.15
CA ASP A 120 -10.48 7.58 10.42
C ASP A 120 -10.18 8.44 9.18
N ALA A 121 -9.07 8.19 8.50
CA ALA A 121 -8.70 8.89 7.27
C ALA A 121 -9.77 8.71 6.20
N LEU A 122 -10.21 7.47 5.95
CA LEU A 122 -11.25 7.17 4.95
C LEU A 122 -12.62 7.75 5.32
N MET A 123 -12.95 7.85 6.60
CA MET A 123 -14.21 8.40 7.05
C MET A 123 -14.29 9.92 6.90
N TRP A 124 -13.17 10.63 7.11
CA TRP A 124 -13.16 12.08 7.26
C TRP A 124 -12.43 12.85 6.16
N SER A 125 -11.57 12.21 5.38
CA SER A 125 -10.65 12.89 4.45
C SER A 125 -10.96 12.70 2.98
N GLU A 126 -12.09 12.04 2.64
CA GLU A 126 -12.49 11.74 1.26
C GLU A 126 -11.33 11.21 0.39
N THR A 127 -10.49 10.34 0.96
CA THR A 127 -9.18 9.92 0.40
C THR A 127 -9.25 9.52 -1.07
N VAL A 128 -10.23 8.70 -1.45
CA VAL A 128 -10.41 8.23 -2.84
C VAL A 128 -10.64 9.41 -3.79
N ARG A 129 -11.45 10.41 -3.38
CA ARG A 129 -11.76 11.58 -4.21
C ARG A 129 -10.52 12.44 -4.42
N TYR A 130 -9.82 12.79 -3.35
CA TYR A 130 -8.66 13.67 -3.46
C TYR A 130 -7.44 12.99 -4.07
N LEU A 131 -7.21 11.70 -3.79
CA LEU A 131 -6.16 10.94 -4.46
C LEU A 131 -6.40 10.87 -5.98
N HIS A 132 -7.63 10.58 -6.40
CA HIS A 132 -7.99 10.58 -7.82
C HIS A 132 -7.83 11.95 -8.47
N GLY A 133 -8.32 13.02 -7.81
CA GLY A 133 -8.25 14.39 -8.32
C GLY A 133 -6.81 14.87 -8.47
N TYR A 134 -5.97 14.61 -7.46
CA TYR A 134 -4.58 15.03 -7.47
C TYR A 134 -3.73 14.23 -8.47
N HIS A 135 -3.95 12.91 -8.57
CA HIS A 135 -3.36 12.10 -9.64
C HIS A 135 -3.76 12.60 -11.04
N HIS A 136 -5.04 12.95 -11.25
CA HIS A 136 -5.51 13.49 -12.52
C HIS A 136 -4.83 14.82 -12.87
N ALA A 137 -4.72 15.73 -11.90
CA ALA A 137 -4.02 16.99 -12.11
C ALA A 137 -2.53 16.71 -12.46
N PHE A 138 -1.89 15.74 -11.79
CA PHE A 138 -0.47 15.44 -11.96
C PHE A 138 -0.18 14.87 -13.34
N THR A 139 -0.99 13.91 -13.77
CA THR A 139 -0.89 13.30 -15.10
C THR A 139 -1.36 14.22 -16.22
N THR A 140 -2.16 15.25 -15.92
CA THR A 140 -2.49 16.30 -16.89
C THR A 140 -1.30 17.22 -17.13
N ALA A 141 -0.55 17.56 -16.06
CA ALA A 141 0.67 18.35 -16.15
C ALA A 141 1.83 17.57 -16.78
N ASN A 142 1.91 16.25 -16.54
CA ASN A 142 2.87 15.35 -17.14
C ASN A 142 2.25 13.98 -17.47
N PRO A 143 1.81 13.74 -18.72
CA PRO A 143 1.17 12.47 -19.12
C PRO A 143 2.06 11.22 -18.98
N ALA A 144 3.39 11.39 -18.93
CA ALA A 144 4.33 10.30 -18.68
C ALA A 144 4.60 10.07 -17.19
N GLY A 145 4.09 10.95 -16.32
CA GLY A 145 4.32 10.91 -14.88
C GLY A 145 3.70 9.68 -14.22
N ILE A 146 4.39 9.15 -13.21
CA ILE A 146 3.94 7.98 -12.45
C ILE A 146 3.61 8.40 -11.01
N THR A 147 2.44 7.99 -10.53
CA THR A 147 2.04 8.20 -9.13
C THR A 147 2.25 6.92 -8.33
N TYR A 148 2.85 7.06 -7.15
CA TYR A 148 3.06 6.02 -6.17
C TYR A 148 2.33 6.38 -4.87
N PHE A 149 1.49 5.48 -4.39
CA PHE A 149 0.88 5.57 -3.06
C PHE A 149 1.83 4.95 -2.04
N TYR A 150 2.41 5.78 -1.17
CA TYR A 150 3.24 5.39 -0.04
C TYR A 150 2.35 5.01 1.14
N THR A 151 2.37 3.74 1.58
CA THR A 151 1.46 3.31 2.64
C THR A 151 1.89 3.82 4.01
N PRO A 152 1.05 4.62 4.68
CA PRO A 152 1.34 5.05 6.04
C PRO A 152 1.11 3.88 7.01
N TRP A 153 1.70 3.98 8.20
CA TRP A 153 1.53 3.05 9.32
C TRP A 153 1.08 3.81 10.57
N ILE A 154 0.26 3.17 11.39
CA ILE A 154 -0.25 3.74 12.65
C ILE A 154 0.85 3.76 13.73
N SER A 155 0.66 4.54 14.79
CA SER A 155 1.56 4.52 15.95
C SER A 155 1.59 3.14 16.61
N LEU A 156 2.79 2.69 17.01
CA LEU A 156 2.98 1.53 17.86
C LEU A 156 2.31 1.77 19.21
N SER A 157 1.55 0.79 19.69
CA SER A 157 1.03 0.82 21.05
C SER A 157 2.08 0.50 22.14
N SER A 158 3.22 -0.07 21.76
CA SER A 158 4.33 -0.37 22.66
C SER A 158 5.59 -0.67 21.88
N LEU A 159 6.71 -0.04 22.23
CA LEU A 159 8.05 -0.40 21.73
C LEU A 159 8.58 -1.70 22.34
N ALA A 160 8.03 -2.15 23.47
CA ALA A 160 8.42 -3.39 24.12
C ALA A 160 7.61 -4.62 23.64
N ASP A 161 6.41 -4.40 23.12
CA ASP A 161 5.53 -5.45 22.59
C ASP A 161 4.92 -5.01 21.25
N PRO A 162 5.62 -5.25 20.14
CA PRO A 162 5.15 -4.82 18.82
C PRO A 162 4.19 -5.78 18.13
N HIS A 163 3.96 -6.98 18.67
CA HIS A 163 3.13 -8.01 18.00
C HIS A 163 1.74 -7.51 17.59
N PRO A 164 0.99 -6.77 18.43
CA PRO A 164 -0.31 -6.24 18.04
C PRO A 164 -0.21 -5.23 16.90
N TRP A 165 0.89 -4.46 16.82
CA TRP A 165 1.12 -3.50 15.74
C TRP A 165 1.41 -4.22 14.42
N ILE A 166 2.27 -5.24 14.46
CA ILE A 166 2.59 -6.09 13.29
C ILE A 166 1.31 -6.73 12.73
N GLU A 167 0.48 -7.31 13.60
CA GLU A 167 -0.79 -7.93 13.21
C GLU A 167 -1.73 -6.91 12.56
N TYR A 168 -1.88 -5.74 13.18
CA TYR A 168 -2.71 -4.65 12.66
C TYR A 168 -2.24 -4.20 11.27
N GLU A 169 -0.95 -3.93 11.07
CA GLU A 169 -0.44 -3.41 9.78
C GLU A 169 -0.60 -4.42 8.65
N ARG A 170 -0.42 -5.72 8.94
CA ARG A 170 -0.73 -6.80 7.98
C ARG A 170 -2.20 -6.84 7.60
N LEU A 171 -3.11 -6.62 8.56
CA LEU A 171 -4.55 -6.55 8.33
C LEU A 171 -5.00 -5.26 7.63
N ALA A 172 -4.29 -4.15 7.83
CA ALA A 172 -4.62 -2.85 7.25
C ALA A 172 -4.17 -2.70 5.80
N LEU A 173 -3.05 -3.32 5.40
CA LEU A 173 -2.51 -3.24 4.05
C LEU A 173 -3.52 -3.54 2.93
N PRO A 174 -4.38 -4.57 3.02
CA PRO A 174 -5.42 -4.83 2.02
C PRO A 174 -6.43 -3.69 1.87
N VAL A 175 -6.75 -2.99 2.96
CA VAL A 175 -7.66 -1.82 2.93
C VAL A 175 -7.02 -0.68 2.17
N TRP A 176 -5.75 -0.36 2.45
CA TRP A 176 -4.98 0.63 1.68
C TRP A 176 -4.88 0.26 0.19
N ARG A 177 -4.69 -1.02 -0.12
CA ARG A 177 -4.69 -1.50 -1.51
C ARG A 177 -6.03 -1.26 -2.18
N CYS A 178 -7.14 -1.46 -1.48
CA CYS A 178 -8.47 -1.22 -2.02
C CYS A 178 -8.78 0.26 -2.28
N VAL A 179 -8.21 1.17 -1.50
CA VAL A 179 -8.25 2.62 -1.80
C VAL A 179 -7.63 2.90 -3.17
N VAL A 180 -6.41 2.39 -3.40
CA VAL A 180 -5.69 2.57 -4.67
C VAL A 180 -6.42 1.89 -5.84
N ASN A 181 -6.90 0.66 -5.64
CA ASN A 181 -7.66 -0.05 -6.67
C ASN A 181 -8.94 0.71 -7.05
N ARG A 182 -9.66 1.30 -6.09
CA ARG A 182 -10.86 2.10 -6.38
C ARG A 182 -10.54 3.33 -7.23
N VAL A 183 -9.39 3.97 -6.98
CA VAL A 183 -8.92 5.10 -7.81
C VAL A 183 -8.53 4.61 -9.20
N ASN A 184 -7.81 3.49 -9.30
CA ASN A 184 -7.42 2.88 -10.57
C ASN A 184 -8.63 2.41 -11.40
N ASP A 185 -9.68 1.89 -10.77
CA ASP A 185 -10.94 1.56 -11.46
C ASP A 185 -11.57 2.80 -12.08
N LYS A 186 -11.55 3.94 -11.39
CA LYS A 186 -12.06 5.23 -11.92
C LYS A 186 -11.19 5.76 -13.06
N ILE A 187 -9.86 5.60 -12.96
CA ILE A 187 -8.90 5.95 -14.03
C ILE A 187 -9.17 5.10 -15.27
N GLY A 188 -9.28 3.78 -15.12
CA GLY A 188 -9.53 2.83 -16.20
C GLY A 188 -10.90 3.01 -16.86
N ALA A 189 -11.96 3.27 -16.06
CA ALA A 189 -13.29 3.58 -16.58
C ALA A 189 -13.31 4.87 -17.43
N ALA A 190 -12.37 5.80 -17.21
CA ALA A 190 -12.16 6.98 -18.03
C ALA A 190 -11.23 6.74 -19.24
N GLY A 191 -10.84 5.49 -19.53
CA GLY A 191 -9.98 5.11 -20.66
C GLY A 191 -8.50 5.48 -20.49
N ARG A 192 -8.08 5.91 -19.30
CA ARG A 192 -6.68 6.29 -19.01
C ARG A 192 -5.88 5.08 -18.56
N LYS A 193 -4.59 5.04 -18.92
CA LYS A 193 -3.66 3.94 -18.60
C LYS A 193 -2.69 4.26 -17.45
N SER A 194 -2.70 5.49 -16.95
CA SER A 194 -1.78 5.98 -15.91
C SER A 194 -2.24 5.51 -14.53
N HIS A 195 -2.03 4.24 -14.18
CA HIS A 195 -2.46 3.72 -12.89
C HIS A 195 -1.54 4.16 -11.75
N ILE A 196 -2.11 4.37 -10.57
CA ILE A 196 -1.37 4.58 -9.33
C ILE A 196 -0.73 3.27 -8.90
N ARG A 197 0.58 3.31 -8.67
CA ARG A 197 1.41 2.21 -8.17
C ARG A 197 1.52 2.28 -6.64
N PHE A 198 2.08 1.24 -6.03
CA PHE A 198 2.04 1.07 -4.57
C PHE A 198 3.45 0.93 -4.00
N ILE A 199 3.76 1.66 -2.93
CA ILE A 199 4.97 1.45 -2.13
C ILE A 199 4.53 0.89 -0.76
N PRO A 200 4.86 -0.38 -0.45
CA PRO A 200 4.33 -1.09 0.73
C PRO A 200 5.09 -0.81 2.02
N THR A 201 5.38 0.45 2.31
CA THR A 201 6.19 0.86 3.47
C THR A 201 5.65 0.36 4.80
N SER A 202 4.33 0.39 5.00
CA SER A 202 3.71 -0.13 6.23
C SER A 202 3.91 -1.64 6.43
N LEU A 203 3.75 -2.45 5.38
CA LEU A 203 4.05 -3.89 5.45
C LEU A 203 5.55 -4.13 5.61
N ALA A 204 6.38 -3.38 4.90
CA ALA A 204 7.83 -3.53 4.98
C ALA A 204 8.33 -3.28 6.41
N LEU A 205 7.82 -2.26 7.09
CA LEU A 205 8.12 -2.01 8.49
C LEU A 205 7.56 -3.10 9.40
N ALA A 206 6.33 -3.58 9.17
CA ALA A 206 5.77 -4.69 9.95
C ALA A 206 6.63 -5.96 9.86
N GLU A 207 7.13 -6.31 8.68
CA GLU A 207 8.01 -7.45 8.48
C GLU A 207 9.40 -7.22 9.09
N LEU A 208 9.95 -6.00 9.02
CA LEU A 208 11.22 -5.66 9.67
C LEU A 208 11.10 -5.77 11.19
N VAL A 209 10.05 -5.21 11.77
CA VAL A 209 9.83 -5.27 13.22
C VAL A 209 9.59 -6.71 13.67
N ALA A 210 8.85 -7.51 12.89
CA ALA A 210 8.72 -8.94 13.14
C ALA A 210 10.08 -9.66 13.12
N ARG A 211 10.96 -9.29 12.18
CA ARG A 211 12.33 -9.85 12.10
C ARG A 211 13.17 -9.45 13.31
N LEU A 212 13.20 -8.16 13.67
CA LEU A 212 13.95 -7.65 14.83
C LEU A 212 13.48 -8.27 16.16
N ALA A 213 12.18 -8.54 16.29
CA ALA A 213 11.59 -9.15 17.48
C ALA A 213 11.84 -10.66 17.57
N SER A 214 11.94 -11.37 16.43
CA SER A 214 12.06 -12.83 16.41
C SER A 214 13.49 -13.35 16.28
N ASP A 215 14.40 -12.54 15.73
CA ASP A 215 15.79 -12.95 15.51
C ASP A 215 16.77 -12.18 16.39
N PRO A 216 17.28 -12.77 17.49
CA PRO A 216 18.31 -12.16 18.29
C PRO A 216 19.63 -11.92 17.53
N ALA A 217 19.88 -12.64 16.44
CA ALA A 217 21.12 -12.55 15.66
C ALA A 217 21.01 -11.63 14.43
N PHE A 218 19.96 -10.81 14.32
CA PHE A 218 19.81 -9.90 13.20
C PHE A 218 20.95 -8.86 13.20
N GLY A 219 21.66 -8.76 12.07
CA GLY A 219 22.97 -8.13 11.99
C GLY A 219 23.03 -6.69 12.51
N GLY A 220 23.94 -6.42 13.45
CA GLY A 220 24.13 -5.10 14.06
C GLY A 220 23.21 -4.82 15.26
N PHE A 221 22.40 -5.80 15.68
CA PHE A 221 21.44 -5.68 16.80
C PHE A 221 21.63 -6.77 17.86
N GLU A 222 22.69 -7.56 17.78
CA GLU A 222 22.83 -8.80 18.54
C GLU A 222 22.83 -8.57 20.06
N ASP A 223 23.46 -7.48 20.52
CA ASP A 223 23.57 -7.14 21.94
C ASP A 223 22.39 -6.33 22.48
N TRP A 224 21.37 -6.07 21.65
CA TRP A 224 20.28 -5.16 21.98
C TRP A 224 19.04 -5.94 22.43
N ASN A 225 18.35 -5.44 23.46
CA ASN A 225 17.03 -5.96 23.82
C ASN A 225 15.97 -5.52 22.80
N ALA A 226 14.77 -6.13 22.87
CA ALA A 226 13.70 -5.85 21.92
C ALA A 226 13.32 -4.36 21.83
N ALA A 227 13.22 -3.66 22.96
CA ALA A 227 12.83 -2.25 22.97
C ALA A 227 13.90 -1.35 22.34
N ASP A 228 15.17 -1.61 22.61
CA ASP A 228 16.28 -0.84 22.04
C ASP A 228 16.36 -1.04 20.52
N ARG A 229 16.13 -2.27 20.03
CA ARG A 229 16.05 -2.54 18.58
C ARG A 229 14.96 -1.73 17.91
N LEU A 230 13.80 -1.63 18.54
CA LEU A 230 12.70 -0.83 17.99
C LEU A 230 13.01 0.66 18.06
N LYS A 231 13.67 1.14 19.12
CA LYS A 231 14.14 2.54 19.22
C LYS A 231 15.23 2.89 18.20
N ALA A 232 15.96 1.91 17.68
CA ALA A 232 16.86 2.12 16.55
C ALA A 232 16.10 2.43 15.25
N ILE A 233 14.86 1.98 15.11
CA ILE A 233 14.04 2.18 13.91
C ILE A 233 13.08 3.36 14.08
N PHE A 234 12.48 3.50 15.27
CA PHE A 234 11.50 4.54 15.58
C PHE A 234 12.04 5.48 16.66
N SER A 235 11.96 6.79 16.40
CA SER A 235 12.34 7.84 17.35
C SER A 235 11.29 8.06 18.43
N ASP A 236 10.03 7.82 18.10
CA ASP A 236 8.89 7.71 19.01
C ASP A 236 7.99 6.55 18.57
N GLU A 237 6.71 6.54 18.91
CA GLU A 237 5.82 5.45 18.52
C GLU A 237 5.42 5.47 17.02
N VAL A 238 5.78 6.47 16.22
CA VAL A 238 5.36 6.54 14.81
C VAL A 238 6.42 7.09 13.85
N HIS A 239 7.26 8.02 14.29
CA HIS A 239 8.30 8.65 13.49
C HIS A 239 9.56 7.80 13.47
N LEU A 240 10.16 7.69 12.29
CA LEU A 240 11.38 6.91 12.10
C LEU A 240 12.62 7.67 12.57
N THR A 241 13.64 6.94 12.98
CA THR A 241 15.00 7.45 13.10
C THR A 241 15.63 7.65 11.71
N GLU A 242 16.88 8.12 11.66
CA GLU A 242 17.72 8.07 10.46
C GLU A 242 17.79 6.66 9.85
N LEU A 243 18.01 5.64 10.68
CA LEU A 243 18.16 4.26 10.24
C LEU A 243 16.83 3.67 9.74
N GLY A 244 15.72 3.95 10.43
CA GLY A 244 14.39 3.57 9.97
C GLY A 244 14.00 4.25 8.65
N SER A 245 14.34 5.53 8.51
CA SER A 245 14.10 6.32 7.29
C SER A 245 14.91 5.78 6.10
N TYR A 246 16.15 5.38 6.32
CA TYR A 246 16.97 4.71 5.32
C TYR A 246 16.33 3.39 4.83
N TYR A 247 15.80 2.57 5.74
CA TYR A 247 15.12 1.34 5.37
C TYR A 247 13.89 1.58 4.49
N VAL A 248 13.01 2.52 4.85
CA VAL A 248 11.84 2.82 4.01
C VAL A 248 12.22 3.49 2.69
N ALA A 249 13.31 4.27 2.65
CA ALA A 249 13.87 4.80 1.41
C ALA A 249 14.37 3.68 0.48
N ALA A 250 15.04 2.66 1.01
CA ALA A 250 15.47 1.48 0.26
C ALA A 250 14.30 0.68 -0.32
N VAL A 251 13.22 0.52 0.44
CA VAL A 251 11.96 -0.10 -0.03
C VAL A 251 11.32 0.75 -1.13
N SER A 252 11.21 2.06 -0.93
CA SER A 252 10.67 3.01 -1.92
C SER A 252 11.48 2.99 -3.21
N PHE A 253 12.81 3.06 -3.13
CA PHE A 253 13.70 2.99 -4.28
C PHE A 253 13.46 1.72 -5.08
N SER A 254 13.47 0.57 -4.40
CA SER A 254 13.22 -0.74 -5.01
C SER A 254 11.81 -0.84 -5.63
N ALA A 255 10.80 -0.17 -5.05
CA ALA A 255 9.44 -0.14 -5.58
C ALA A 255 9.32 0.77 -6.82
N ILE A 256 9.97 1.92 -6.80
CA ILE A 256 9.93 2.90 -7.89
C ILE A 256 10.74 2.38 -9.08
N TYR A 257 11.96 1.94 -8.81
CA TYR A 257 12.96 1.63 -9.82
C TYR A 257 13.18 0.14 -10.04
N GLY A 258 12.75 -0.75 -9.14
CA GLY A 258 12.95 -2.19 -9.39
C GLY A 258 14.40 -2.65 -9.55
N VAL A 259 15.36 -1.78 -9.22
CA VAL A 259 16.78 -2.09 -9.19
C VAL A 259 17.08 -2.82 -7.89
N ASP A 260 17.92 -3.84 -7.98
CA ASP A 260 18.40 -4.57 -6.81
C ASP A 260 19.49 -3.77 -6.11
N ILE A 261 19.25 -3.40 -4.85
CA ILE A 261 20.17 -2.61 -4.04
C ILE A 261 21.17 -3.46 -3.24
N ARG A 262 21.22 -4.78 -3.44
CA ARG A 262 22.09 -5.71 -2.67
C ARG A 262 23.58 -5.45 -2.78
N GLN A 263 24.05 -4.71 -3.78
CA GLN A 263 25.47 -4.36 -3.93
C GLN A 263 25.79 -2.91 -3.54
N GLN A 264 24.78 -2.11 -3.17
CA GLN A 264 25.00 -0.73 -2.74
C GLN A 264 25.69 -0.64 -1.38
N ARG A 265 26.34 0.49 -1.13
CA ARG A 265 26.96 0.79 0.16
C ARG A 265 25.97 1.59 1.02
N PRO A 266 25.84 1.26 2.32
CA PRO A 266 25.09 2.11 3.23
C PRO A 266 25.67 3.53 3.34
N PRO A 267 24.85 4.54 3.69
CA PRO A 267 25.32 5.89 4.00
C PRO A 267 26.36 5.88 5.12
N ALA A 268 27.44 6.65 4.95
CA ALA A 268 28.57 6.66 5.90
C ALA A 268 28.23 7.18 7.31
N LEU A 269 27.11 7.90 7.46
CA LEU A 269 26.63 8.43 8.75
C LEU A 269 25.87 7.37 9.58
N LEU A 270 25.51 6.23 8.99
CA LEU A 270 24.81 5.17 9.69
C LEU A 270 25.80 4.10 10.17
N ASP A 271 25.42 3.36 11.22
CA ASP A 271 26.15 2.14 11.58
C ASP A 271 26.13 1.18 10.38
N ALA A 272 27.33 0.82 9.91
CA ALA A 272 27.48 0.06 8.68
C ALA A 272 26.84 -1.32 8.79
N ARG A 273 26.92 -2.01 9.93
CA ARG A 273 26.36 -3.37 10.07
C ARG A 273 24.83 -3.33 10.08
N GLN A 274 24.25 -2.40 10.84
CA GLN A 274 22.80 -2.23 10.92
C GLN A 274 22.23 -1.81 9.57
N ALA A 275 22.81 -0.80 8.93
CA ALA A 275 22.33 -0.31 7.65
C ALA A 275 22.50 -1.35 6.53
N ASP A 276 23.56 -2.16 6.55
CA ASP A 276 23.74 -3.28 5.62
C ASP A 276 22.65 -4.34 5.80
N ALA A 277 22.38 -4.75 7.04
CA ALA A 277 21.33 -5.70 7.36
C ALA A 277 19.94 -5.21 6.90
N LEU A 278 19.62 -3.93 7.13
CA LEU A 278 18.35 -3.34 6.69
C LEU A 278 18.25 -3.25 5.17
N ARG A 279 19.33 -2.89 4.48
CA ARG A 279 19.39 -2.82 3.01
C ARG A 279 19.15 -4.19 2.37
N LEU A 280 19.83 -5.22 2.87
CA LEU A 280 19.63 -6.60 2.40
C LEU A 280 18.20 -7.07 2.69
N PHE A 281 17.69 -6.80 3.89
CA PHE A 281 16.31 -7.14 4.24
C PHE A 281 15.27 -6.43 3.35
N ALA A 282 15.50 -5.15 3.02
CA ALA A 282 14.63 -4.39 2.10
C ALA A 282 14.61 -5.01 0.70
N ALA A 283 15.77 -5.43 0.17
CA ALA A 283 15.88 -6.09 -1.12
C ALA A 283 15.13 -7.44 -1.13
N ASP A 284 15.34 -8.27 -0.11
CA ASP A 284 14.66 -9.56 0.04
C ASP A 284 13.15 -9.41 0.23
N PHE A 285 12.73 -8.42 1.02
CA PHE A 285 11.32 -8.07 1.18
C PHE A 285 10.69 -7.68 -0.16
N MET A 286 11.32 -6.79 -0.92
CA MET A 286 10.77 -6.32 -2.19
C MET A 286 10.74 -7.39 -3.29
N GLN A 287 11.69 -8.34 -3.28
CA GLN A 287 11.64 -9.51 -4.13
C GLN A 287 10.40 -10.37 -3.81
N ARG A 288 10.24 -10.80 -2.54
CA ARG A 288 9.10 -11.61 -2.11
C ARG A 288 7.75 -10.90 -2.30
N TYR A 289 7.72 -9.59 -2.07
CA TYR A 289 6.53 -8.79 -2.22
C TYR A 289 6.03 -8.79 -3.67
N ARG A 290 6.93 -8.65 -4.65
CA ARG A 290 6.59 -8.71 -6.07
C ARG A 290 6.04 -10.09 -6.47
N GLU A 291 6.67 -11.16 -6.00
CA GLU A 291 6.24 -12.54 -6.27
C GLU A 291 4.84 -12.84 -5.69
N THR A 292 4.56 -12.34 -4.48
CA THR A 292 3.26 -12.55 -3.82
C THR A 292 2.15 -11.71 -4.45
N LYS A 293 2.46 -10.48 -4.87
CA LYS A 293 1.52 -9.51 -5.44
C LYS A 293 0.84 -9.99 -6.72
N MET A 294 1.57 -10.70 -7.57
CA MET A 294 1.03 -11.27 -8.81
C MET A 294 -0.14 -12.24 -8.56
N ASN A 295 -0.35 -12.67 -7.30
CA ASN A 295 -1.31 -13.72 -6.94
C ASN A 295 -2.49 -13.26 -6.07
N GLU A 296 -2.61 -11.97 -5.70
CA GLU A 296 -3.69 -11.50 -4.80
C GLU A 296 -4.76 -10.65 -5.54
N ALA A 297 -5.74 -11.33 -6.16
CA ALA A 297 -7.02 -10.70 -6.49
C ALA A 297 -7.87 -10.56 -5.20
N ARG A 298 -8.24 -9.33 -4.81
CA ARG A 298 -9.20 -9.09 -3.72
C ARG A 298 -10.39 -8.28 -4.20
N ASP A 299 -11.59 -8.66 -3.74
CA ASP A 299 -12.81 -7.91 -3.99
C ASP A 299 -12.85 -6.63 -3.15
N CYS A 300 -12.38 -5.53 -3.73
CA CYS A 300 -12.39 -4.20 -3.11
C CYS A 300 -13.77 -3.52 -3.11
N LYS A 301 -14.82 -4.19 -3.62
CA LYS A 301 -16.21 -3.73 -3.52
C LYS A 301 -16.89 -4.26 -2.26
N ALA A 302 -16.31 -5.26 -1.61
CA ALA A 302 -16.82 -5.78 -0.36
C ALA A 302 -16.85 -4.70 0.75
N PRO A 303 -17.84 -4.73 1.65
CA PRO A 303 -17.85 -3.86 2.82
C PRO A 303 -16.62 -4.06 3.70
N VAL A 304 -16.24 -3.03 4.46
CA VAL A 304 -15.30 -3.21 5.57
C VAL A 304 -15.93 -4.21 6.56
N SER A 305 -15.24 -5.32 6.81
CA SER A 305 -15.76 -6.36 7.68
C SER A 305 -15.86 -5.88 9.12
N LEU A 306 -16.87 -6.38 9.85
CA LEU A 306 -17.00 -6.13 11.29
C LEU A 306 -15.75 -6.57 12.04
N ALA A 307 -15.10 -7.65 11.59
CA ALA A 307 -13.84 -8.14 12.14
C ALA A 307 -12.74 -7.07 12.02
N PHE A 308 -12.51 -6.53 10.82
CA PHE A 308 -11.49 -5.49 10.62
C PHE A 308 -11.82 -4.21 11.39
N ALA A 309 -13.09 -3.76 11.36
CA ALA A 309 -13.52 -2.59 12.13
C ALA A 309 -13.28 -2.77 13.64
N SER A 310 -13.48 -3.97 14.16
CA SER A 310 -13.22 -4.31 15.56
C SER A 310 -11.73 -4.33 15.87
N HIS A 311 -10.91 -4.99 15.05
CA HIS A 311 -9.45 -4.99 15.20
C HIS A 311 -8.89 -3.56 15.16
N TYR A 312 -9.36 -2.73 14.23
CA TYR A 312 -8.99 -1.33 14.13
C TYR A 312 -9.34 -0.55 15.40
N ALA A 313 -10.59 -0.62 15.86
CA ALA A 313 -11.04 0.15 17.01
C ALA A 313 -10.33 -0.29 18.30
N ASN A 314 -10.08 -1.58 18.47
CA ASN A 314 -9.30 -2.13 19.58
C ASN A 314 -7.86 -1.62 19.54
N TYR A 315 -7.23 -1.65 18.37
CA TYR A 315 -5.85 -1.21 18.21
C TYR A 315 -5.71 0.29 18.47
N VAL A 316 -6.59 1.12 17.90
CA VAL A 316 -6.59 2.59 18.13
C VAL A 316 -6.76 2.92 19.60
N ALA A 317 -7.63 2.22 20.33
CA ALA A 317 -7.80 2.44 21.76
C ALA A 317 -6.52 2.12 22.57
N ARG A 318 -5.72 1.15 22.10
CA ARG A 318 -4.44 0.77 22.72
C ARG A 318 -3.31 1.75 22.36
N ALA A 319 -3.22 2.18 21.10
CA ALA A 319 -2.16 3.07 20.62
C ALA A 319 -2.38 4.55 20.97
N TYR A 320 -3.64 4.97 21.15
CA TYR A 320 -3.99 6.35 21.50
C TYR A 320 -4.90 6.35 22.74
N PRO A 321 -4.36 5.97 23.91
CA PRO A 321 -5.15 5.94 25.14
C PRO A 321 -5.67 7.35 25.44
N ARG A 322 -6.95 7.44 25.74
CA ARG A 322 -7.57 8.68 26.20
C ARG A 322 -7.64 8.68 27.71
N GLU A 323 -7.44 9.85 28.30
CA GLU A 323 -7.78 10.08 29.70
C GLU A 323 -9.29 9.93 29.88
N GLY A 324 -9.72 9.08 30.81
CA GLY A 324 -11.14 8.82 31.05
C GLY A 324 -11.39 7.49 31.75
N SER A 325 -12.64 7.26 32.17
CA SER A 325 -13.02 5.99 32.77
C SER A 325 -13.05 4.89 31.71
N TYR A 326 -12.68 3.66 32.11
CA TYR A 326 -12.70 2.48 31.25
C TYR A 326 -14.03 2.30 30.50
N LEU A 327 -15.16 2.56 31.19
CA LEU A 327 -16.50 2.46 30.60
C LEU A 327 -16.72 3.44 29.43
N ILE A 328 -16.21 4.67 29.53
CA ILE A 328 -16.34 5.66 28.45
C ILE A 328 -15.52 5.21 27.23
N THR A 329 -14.29 4.74 27.45
CA THR A 329 -13.43 4.22 26.37
C THR A 329 -14.08 3.04 25.65
N GLU A 330 -14.68 2.12 26.41
CA GLU A 330 -15.37 0.95 25.86
C GLU A 330 -16.60 1.33 25.03
N LEU A 331 -17.43 2.26 25.52
CA LEU A 331 -18.59 2.76 24.78
C LEU A 331 -18.17 3.48 23.49
N LEU A 332 -17.10 4.28 23.53
CA LEU A 332 -16.56 4.95 22.35
C LEU A 332 -16.05 3.94 21.31
N ARG A 333 -15.43 2.85 21.77
CA ARG A 333 -14.96 1.76 20.93
C ARG A 333 -16.11 1.08 20.19
N ILE A 334 -17.14 0.65 20.91
CA ILE A 334 -18.35 0.04 20.33
C ILE A 334 -19.01 1.00 19.34
N ARG A 335 -19.16 2.28 19.72
CA ARG A 335 -19.73 3.31 18.85
C ARG A 335 -18.94 3.45 17.55
N ASN A 336 -17.61 3.44 17.62
CA ASN A 336 -16.74 3.56 16.45
C ASN A 336 -16.86 2.32 15.55
N ILE A 337 -16.91 1.12 16.10
CA ILE A 337 -17.11 -0.14 15.33
C ILE A 337 -18.42 -0.06 14.54
N VAL A 338 -19.52 0.30 15.19
CA VAL A 338 -20.83 0.44 14.54
C VAL A 338 -20.78 1.53 13.47
N ARG A 339 -20.16 2.68 13.77
CA ARG A 339 -20.04 3.80 12.83
C ARG A 339 -19.25 3.41 11.58
N PHE A 340 -18.09 2.77 11.72
CA PHE A 340 -17.28 2.33 10.59
C PHE A 340 -17.99 1.27 9.75
N THR A 341 -18.54 0.25 10.39
CA THR A 341 -19.28 -0.82 9.70
C THR A 341 -20.47 -0.24 8.91
N TRP A 342 -21.19 0.72 9.51
CA TRP A 342 -22.30 1.39 8.82
C TRP A 342 -21.82 2.31 7.68
N ARG A 343 -20.78 3.12 7.91
CA ARG A 343 -20.23 4.05 6.92
C ARG A 343 -19.74 3.32 5.67
N PHE A 344 -19.09 2.18 5.86
CA PHE A 344 -18.46 1.38 4.79
C PHE A 344 -19.25 0.12 4.40
N ARG A 345 -20.55 0.07 4.75
CA ARG A 345 -21.45 -1.05 4.39
C ARG A 345 -21.65 -1.25 2.88
N LYS A 346 -21.26 -0.26 2.07
CA LYS A 346 -21.32 -0.27 0.60
C LYS A 346 -19.92 -0.27 -0.05
N GLY A 347 -18.87 -0.55 0.73
CA GLY A 347 -17.47 -0.41 0.30
C GLY A 347 -16.85 0.92 0.72
N LEU A 348 -15.66 1.22 0.16
CA LEU A 348 -14.82 2.38 0.52
C LEU A 348 -15.21 3.69 -0.22
N GLU A 349 -16.51 3.94 -0.41
CA GLU A 349 -17.02 5.13 -1.11
C GLU A 349 -17.31 6.34 -0.21
#